data_AF-A0A969B409-F1
#
_entry.id   AF-A0A969B409-F1
#
_cell.length_a   1.000
_cell.length_b   1.000
_cell.length_c   1.000
_cell.angle_alpha   90.00
_cell.angle_beta   90.00
_cell.angle_gamma   90.00
#
_symmetry.space_group_name_H-M   'P 1'
#
loop_
_entity.id
_entity.type
_entity.pdbx_description
1 polymer ?
#
loop_
_entity_poly.entity_id
_entity_poly.type
_entity_poly.pdbx_seq_one_letter_code
_entity_poly.pdbx_strand_id
1 'polypeptide(L)'
;MVTLVGDRPPSGDHLVKDEGQHFSNAAELILALYPGRLRDVPTTLARFDAREKLLARTGSYHGTFFLDHAQEQARFPSDFNEVTIQVIQARLGIAAKPSSERVRRLWQWKPKGCGFVPV
;
A
#
# COMPACT_ATOMS: atom_id res chain seq x y z
N MET A 1 -38.16 3.84 25.10
CA MET A 1 -37.90 4.36 23.74
C MET A 1 -36.43 4.74 23.69
N VAL A 2 -35.58 3.82 23.23
CA VAL A 2 -34.12 4.02 23.18
C VAL A 2 -33.77 4.33 21.73
N THR A 3 -33.32 5.55 21.47
CA THR A 3 -32.86 5.99 20.16
C THR A 3 -31.49 5.36 19.90
N LEU A 4 -31.44 4.37 19.02
CA LEU A 4 -30.19 3.86 18.46
C LEU A 4 -29.56 4.98 17.62
N VAL A 5 -28.45 5.53 18.10
CA VAL A 5 -27.63 6.48 17.36
C VAL A 5 -27.03 5.75 16.17
N GLY A 6 -27.32 6.26 14.98
CA GLY A 6 -27.13 5.57 13.71
C GLY A 6 -25.70 5.17 13.41
N ASP A 7 -25.60 3.99 12.79
CA ASP A 7 -24.46 3.51 12.05
C ASP A 7 -24.06 4.53 10.99
N ARG A 8 -23.07 5.37 11.30
CA ARG A 8 -22.25 5.97 10.25
C ARG A 8 -21.29 4.88 9.77
N PRO A 9 -21.15 4.65 8.45
CA PRO A 9 -20.07 3.81 7.96
C PRO A 9 -18.74 4.38 8.48
N PRO A 10 -17.78 3.53 8.89
CA PRO A 10 -16.49 4.02 9.37
C PRO A 10 -15.87 4.89 8.27
N SER A 11 -15.60 6.16 8.61
CA SER A 11 -14.90 7.08 7.71
C SER A 11 -13.55 6.48 7.34
N GLY A 12 -13.13 6.60 6.07
CA GLY A 12 -11.92 5.96 5.51
C GLY A 12 -10.64 6.18 6.32
N ASP A 13 -10.57 7.26 7.11
CA ASP A 13 -9.48 7.52 8.07
C ASP A 13 -9.26 6.41 9.11
N HIS A 14 -10.32 5.68 9.49
CA HIS A 14 -10.20 4.54 10.41
C HIS A 14 -9.60 3.31 9.73
N LEU A 15 -9.93 3.08 8.45
CA LEU A 15 -9.41 1.96 7.67
C LEU A 15 -7.91 2.13 7.36
N VAL A 16 -7.49 3.36 7.00
CA VAL A 16 -6.06 3.66 6.77
C VAL A 16 -5.21 3.49 8.03
N LYS A 17 -5.75 3.88 9.19
CA LYS A 17 -5.08 3.68 10.48
C LYS A 17 -4.98 2.20 10.85
N ASP A 18 -6.01 1.41 10.56
CA ASP A 18 -6.03 -0.02 10.87
C ASP A 18 -5.01 -0.79 10.03
N GLU A 19 -4.97 -0.56 8.71
CA GLU A 19 -3.99 -1.21 7.82
C GLU A 19 -2.54 -0.82 8.15
N GLY A 20 -2.31 0.44 8.53
CA GLY A 20 -1.01 0.89 9.02
C GLY A 20 -0.57 0.16 10.31
N GLN A 21 -1.52 -0.15 11.19
CA GLN A 21 -1.26 -0.90 12.42
C GLN A 21 -1.01 -2.39 12.12
N HIS A 22 -1.78 -3.02 11.25
CA HIS A 22 -1.57 -4.41 10.82
C HIS A 22 -0.18 -4.59 10.21
N PHE A 23 0.20 -3.70 9.30
CA PHE A 23 1.54 -3.70 8.72
C PHE A 23 2.64 -3.52 9.78
N SER A 24 2.44 -2.59 10.71
CA SER A 24 3.41 -2.35 11.79
C SER A 24 3.58 -3.58 12.67
N ASN A 25 2.49 -4.24 13.05
CA ASN A 25 2.51 -5.47 13.84
C ASN A 25 3.19 -6.61 13.07
N ALA A 26 2.89 -6.78 11.78
CA ALA A 26 3.54 -7.79 10.95
C ALA A 26 5.07 -7.55 10.86
N ALA A 27 5.49 -6.30 10.70
CA ALA A 27 6.90 -5.94 10.68
C ALA A 27 7.61 -6.26 12.01
N GLU A 28 6.99 -5.94 13.15
CA GLU A 28 7.49 -6.30 14.48
C GLU A 28 7.69 -7.83 14.60
N LEU A 29 6.70 -8.62 14.18
CA LEU A 29 6.75 -10.08 14.24
C LEU A 29 7.85 -10.66 13.35
N ILE A 30 8.01 -10.15 12.12
CA ILE A 30 9.07 -10.61 11.21
C ILE A 30 10.45 -10.31 11.79
N LEU A 31 10.65 -9.10 12.32
CA LEU A 31 11.91 -8.69 12.92
C LEU A 31 12.26 -9.53 14.16
N ALA A 32 11.27 -9.82 15.01
CA ALA A 32 11.47 -10.56 16.26
C ALA A 32 11.66 -12.07 16.05
N LEU A 33 10.82 -12.68 15.20
CA LEU A 33 10.71 -14.15 15.10
C LEU A 33 11.43 -14.74 13.89
N TYR A 34 11.61 -13.95 12.83
CA TYR A 34 12.15 -14.43 11.56
C TYR A 34 13.25 -13.53 10.97
N PRO A 35 14.24 -13.05 11.75
CA PRO A 35 15.28 -12.16 11.24
C PRO A 35 16.07 -12.76 10.06
N GLY A 36 16.28 -14.08 10.06
CA GLY A 36 16.95 -14.78 8.96
C GLY A 36 16.19 -14.78 7.62
N ARG A 37 14.89 -14.45 7.63
CA ARG A 37 14.04 -14.36 6.43
C ARG A 37 14.02 -12.96 5.82
N LEU A 38 14.57 -11.94 6.49
CA LEU A 38 14.63 -10.57 5.97
C LEU A 38 15.35 -10.50 4.61
N ARG A 39 16.35 -11.35 4.39
CA ARG A 39 17.07 -11.45 3.11
C ARG A 39 16.17 -11.85 1.92
N ASP A 40 15.06 -12.53 2.18
CA ASP A 40 14.13 -13.00 1.15
C ASP A 40 13.13 -11.90 0.74
N VAL A 41 12.99 -10.85 1.57
CA VAL A 41 11.99 -9.79 1.40
C VAL A 41 12.17 -9.04 0.08
N PRO A 42 13.38 -8.57 -0.30
CA PRO A 42 13.56 -7.86 -1.57
C PRO A 42 13.12 -8.69 -2.78
N THR A 43 13.52 -9.96 -2.82
CA THR A 43 13.17 -10.88 -3.91
C THR A 43 11.66 -11.17 -3.93
N THR A 44 11.03 -11.34 -2.77
CA THR A 44 9.59 -11.56 -2.65
C THR A 44 8.80 -10.35 -3.15
N LEU A 45 9.16 -9.14 -2.72
CA LEU A 45 8.51 -7.91 -3.15
C LEU A 45 8.67 -7.66 -4.66
N ALA A 46 9.84 -7.95 -5.23
CA ALA A 46 10.06 -7.87 -6.67
C ALA A 46 9.17 -8.84 -7.45
N ARG A 47 8.93 -10.04 -6.92
CA ARG A 47 8.00 -11.01 -7.54
C ARG A 47 6.55 -10.52 -7.50
N PHE A 48 6.12 -9.88 -6.41
CA PHE A 48 4.79 -9.28 -6.34
C PHE A 48 4.63 -8.14 -7.36
N ASP A 49 5.58 -7.22 -7.43
CA ASP A 49 5.55 -6.13 -8.41
C ASP A 49 5.53 -6.64 -9.86
N ALA A 50 6.37 -7.63 -10.19
CA ALA A 50 6.37 -8.25 -11.51
C ALA A 50 5.02 -8.92 -11.84
N ARG A 51 4.43 -9.62 -10.87
CA ARG A 51 3.11 -10.27 -11.04
C ARG A 51 2.02 -9.23 -11.27
N GLU A 52 2.04 -8.15 -10.50
CA GLU A 52 1.06 -7.08 -10.62
C GLU A 52 1.16 -6.33 -11.94
N LYS A 53 2.37 -6.03 -12.41
CA LYS A 53 2.60 -5.47 -13.74
C LYS A 53 2.05 -6.37 -14.84
N LEU A 54 2.16 -7.69 -14.69
CA LEU A 54 1.56 -8.64 -15.62
C LEU A 54 0.03 -8.59 -15.57
N LEU A 55 -0.57 -8.64 -14.37
CA LEU A 55 -2.03 -8.57 -14.19
C LEU A 55 -2.63 -7.26 -14.73
N ALA A 56 -1.93 -6.14 -14.54
CA ALA A 56 -2.30 -4.84 -15.08
C ALA A 56 -2.37 -4.86 -16.61
N ARG A 57 -1.37 -5.46 -17.27
CA ARG A 57 -1.29 -5.56 -18.73
C ARG A 57 -2.36 -6.46 -19.33
N THR A 58 -2.80 -7.50 -18.61
CA THR A 58 -3.82 -8.44 -19.09
C THR A 58 -5.24 -8.03 -18.71
N GLY A 59 -5.44 -6.84 -18.14
CA GLY A 59 -6.76 -6.35 -17.70
C GLY A 59 -7.38 -7.17 -16.57
N SER A 60 -6.57 -7.94 -15.82
CA SER A 60 -7.01 -8.89 -14.79
C SER A 60 -6.49 -8.50 -13.41
N TYR A 61 -6.49 -7.20 -13.09
CA TYR A 61 -5.91 -6.70 -11.84
C TYR A 61 -6.88 -6.83 -10.67
N HIS A 62 -6.95 -8.01 -10.07
CA HIS A 62 -7.75 -8.31 -8.88
C HIS A 62 -6.94 -9.19 -7.92
N GLY A 63 -7.19 -9.05 -6.61
CA GLY A 63 -6.51 -9.84 -5.58
C GLY A 63 -5.01 -9.62 -5.58
N THR A 64 -4.58 -8.35 -5.65
CA THR A 64 -3.16 -8.00 -5.71
C THR A 64 -2.60 -7.59 -4.37
N PHE A 65 -1.28 -7.59 -4.23
CA PHE A 65 -0.61 -7.39 -2.96
C PHE A 65 -0.60 -5.92 -2.55
N PHE A 66 -0.35 -5.01 -3.49
CA PHE A 66 -0.23 -3.58 -3.19
C PHE A 66 -1.57 -2.83 -3.27
N LEU A 67 -2.48 -3.25 -4.15
CA LEU A 67 -3.79 -2.62 -4.37
C LEU A 67 -4.86 -3.70 -4.53
N ASP A 68 -5.87 -3.71 -3.67
CA ASP A 68 -6.82 -4.83 -3.66
C ASP A 68 -7.80 -4.78 -4.86
N HIS A 69 -7.96 -3.61 -5.50
CA HIS A 69 -8.97 -3.41 -6.53
C HIS A 69 -8.44 -2.87 -7.86
N ALA A 70 -8.95 -3.42 -8.98
CA ALA A 70 -8.62 -3.00 -10.36
C ALA A 70 -8.75 -1.49 -10.59
N GLN A 71 -9.78 -0.89 -10.01
CA GLN A 71 -10.10 0.53 -10.17
C GLN A 71 -9.05 1.44 -9.49
N GLU A 72 -8.30 0.90 -8.52
CA GLU A 72 -7.27 1.65 -7.81
C GLU A 72 -6.01 1.86 -8.64
N GLN A 73 -5.76 1.05 -9.67
CA GLN A 73 -4.60 1.25 -10.55
C GLN A 73 -4.57 2.63 -11.19
N ALA A 74 -5.75 3.18 -11.53
CA ALA A 74 -5.90 4.51 -12.08
C ALA A 74 -6.06 5.60 -11.00
N ARG A 75 -5.97 5.25 -9.72
CA ARG A 75 -5.99 6.17 -8.57
C ARG A 75 -4.59 6.46 -8.02
N PHE A 76 -3.56 5.76 -8.51
CA PHE A 76 -2.19 5.88 -8.02
C PHE A 76 -1.18 6.09 -9.17
N PRO A 77 -0.03 6.73 -8.91
CA PRO A 77 1.01 6.90 -9.92
C PRO A 77 1.66 5.57 -10.30
N SER A 78 2.30 5.54 -11.47
CA SER A 78 3.02 4.36 -11.97
C SER A 78 4.20 3.91 -11.09
N ASP A 79 4.73 4.78 -10.24
CA ASP A 79 5.79 4.46 -9.27
C ASP A 79 5.26 4.08 -7.87
N PHE A 80 3.94 3.93 -7.70
CA PHE A 80 3.33 3.57 -6.42
C PHE A 80 3.94 2.31 -5.79
N ASN A 81 3.94 1.19 -6.52
CA ASN A 81 4.52 -0.07 -6.03
C ASN A 81 5.99 0.10 -5.65
N GLU A 82 6.77 0.85 -6.42
CA GLU A 82 8.18 1.08 -6.14
C GLU A 82 8.39 1.84 -4.81
N VAL A 83 7.62 2.92 -4.60
CA VAL A 83 7.70 3.71 -3.37
C VAL A 83 7.21 2.88 -2.17
N THR A 84 6.12 2.13 -2.32
CA THR A 84 5.60 1.24 -1.28
C THR A 84 6.60 0.15 -0.91
N ILE A 85 7.28 -0.45 -1.88
CA ILE A 85 8.37 -1.40 -1.65
C ILE A 85 9.50 -0.75 -0.84
N GLN A 86 9.91 0.49 -1.16
CA GLN A 86 10.93 1.20 -0.38
C GLN A 86 10.47 1.48 1.05
N VAL A 87 9.19 1.82 1.27
CA VAL A 87 8.63 1.98 2.63
C VAL A 87 8.71 0.67 3.40
N ILE A 88 8.30 -0.45 2.79
CA ILE A 88 8.33 -1.78 3.44
C ILE A 88 9.76 -2.17 3.82
N GLN A 89 10.69 -2.07 2.86
CA GLN A 89 12.10 -2.40 3.11
C GLN A 89 12.72 -1.51 4.17
N ALA A 90 12.36 -0.22 4.22
CA ALA A 90 12.84 0.69 5.26
C ALA A 90 12.25 0.37 6.64
N ARG A 91 10.98 -0.03 6.74
CA ARG A 91 10.37 -0.47 8.01
C ARG A 91 11.05 -1.70 8.59
N LEU A 92 11.58 -2.56 7.72
CA LEU A 92 12.29 -3.79 8.06
C LEU A 92 13.81 -3.59 8.21
N GLY A 93 14.32 -2.35 8.10
CA GLY A 93 15.74 -2.05 8.25
C GLY A 93 16.63 -2.55 7.10
N ILE A 94 16.04 -2.87 5.93
CA ILE A 94 16.74 -3.41 4.75
C ILE A 94 17.25 -2.29 3.84
N ALA A 95 16.48 -1.21 3.70
CA ALA A 95 16.79 -0.10 2.79
C ALA A 95 16.58 1.26 3.46
N ALA A 96 17.08 2.31 2.80
CA ALA A 96 16.78 3.68 3.20
C ALA A 96 15.30 4.02 2.94
N LYS A 97 14.75 4.93 3.75
CA LYS A 97 13.40 5.46 3.54
C LYS A 97 13.34 6.21 2.20
N PRO A 98 12.22 6.12 1.44
CA PRO A 98 12.01 6.98 0.29
C PRO A 98 12.02 8.45 0.72
N SER A 99 12.42 9.34 -0.18
CA SER A 99 12.40 10.77 0.13
C SER A 99 10.97 11.25 0.44
N SER A 100 10.86 12.23 1.33
CA SER A 100 9.55 12.81 1.69
C SER A 100 8.81 13.39 0.49
N GLU A 101 9.54 13.83 -0.55
CA GLU A 101 8.95 14.28 -1.81
C GLU A 101 8.28 13.11 -2.55
N ARG A 102 8.96 11.96 -2.70
CA ARG A 102 8.38 10.78 -3.37
C ARG A 102 7.11 10.31 -2.68
N VAL A 103 7.13 10.23 -1.35
CA VAL A 103 5.95 9.85 -0.56
C VAL A 103 4.83 10.87 -0.74
N ARG A 104 5.14 12.17 -0.68
CA ARG A 104 4.15 13.24 -0.86
C ARG A 104 3.49 13.19 -2.24
N ARG A 105 4.25 12.85 -3.29
CA ARG A 105 3.71 12.72 -4.66
C ARG A 105 2.66 11.62 -4.76
N LEU A 106 2.74 10.54 -3.98
CA LEU A 106 1.68 9.52 -3.96
C LEU A 106 0.35 10.10 -3.47
N TRP A 107 0.38 10.87 -2.37
CA TRP A 107 -0.81 11.47 -1.75
C TRP A 107 -1.42 12.62 -2.55
N GLN A 108 -0.60 13.29 -3.36
CA GLN A 108 -1.01 14.43 -4.20
C GLN A 108 -1.28 14.01 -5.65
N TRP A 109 -1.19 12.72 -5.94
CA TRP A 109 -1.33 12.24 -7.30
C TRP A 109 -2.74 12.48 -7.82
N LYS A 110 -2.81 12.88 -9.09
CA LYS A 110 -4.05 12.98 -9.84
C LYS A 110 -3.80 12.67 -11.31
N PRO A 111 -4.75 12.02 -12.01
CA PRO A 111 -4.65 11.85 -13.44
C PRO A 111 -4.56 13.21 -14.15
N LYS A 112 -3.87 13.25 -15.29
CA LYS A 112 -3.75 14.47 -16.09
C LYS A 112 -5.13 14.96 -16.51
N GLY A 113 -5.43 16.23 -16.26
CA GLY A 113 -6.73 16.84 -16.58
C GLY A 113 -7.79 16.70 -15.47
N CYS A 114 -7.50 15.97 -14.39
CA CYS A 114 -8.39 15.88 -13.23
C CYS A 114 -8.03 16.96 -12.19
N GLY A 115 -9.03 17.72 -11.74
CA GLY A 115 -8.88 18.68 -10.64
C GLY A 115 -8.94 18.04 -9.25
N PHE A 116 -9.59 16.86 -9.16
CA PHE A 116 -9.90 16.15 -7.94
C PHE A 116 -9.95 14.64 -8.21
N VAL A 117 -9.47 13.83 -7.27
CA VAL A 117 -9.68 12.38 -7.23
C VAL A 117 -10.52 12.12 -5.98
N PRO A 118 -11.73 11.55 -6.09
CA PRO A 118 -12.56 11.27 -4.91
C PRO A 118 -11.83 10.34 -3.95
N VAL A 119 -11.88 10.71 -2.67
CA VAL A 119 -11.35 9.91 -1.55
C VAL A 119 -12.32 8.79 -1.25
#